data_AF-A0A3A8FW46-F1
#
_entry.id   AF-A0A3A8FW46-F1
#
_cell.length_a   1.000
_cell.length_b   1.000
_cell.length_c   1.000
_cell.angle_alpha   90.00
_cell.angle_beta   90.00
_cell.angle_gamma   90.00
#
_symmetry.space_group_name_H-M   'P 1'
#
loop_
_entity.id
_entity.type
_entity.pdbx_description
1 polymer ?
#
loop_
_entity_poly.entity_id
_entity_poly.type
_entity_poly.pdbx_seq_one_letter_code
_entity_poly.pdbx_strand_id
1 'polypeptide(L)' 'MIVLKKNGKYLAYKKIDDDYEYSDLSEVTAIDQSGYYWTSDYEQAKYFMSKDDVAFFMVRKTGEFWQGAVVANE' A
#
# COMPACT_ATOMS: atom_id res chain seq x y z
N MET A 1 -16.77 -3.13 -4.14
CA MET A 1 -15.35 -2.94 -4.52
C MET A 1 -14.51 -4.03 -3.88
N ILE A 2 -13.43 -4.45 -4.54
CA ILE A 2 -12.56 -5.51 -4.04
C ILE A 2 -11.33 -4.87 -3.40
N VAL A 3 -11.05 -5.20 -2.15
CA VAL A 3 -9.92 -4.66 -1.37
C VAL A 3 -9.18 -5.77 -0.64
N LEU A 4 -7.96 -5.46 -0.19
CA LEU A 4 -7.23 -6.29 0.76
C LEU A 4 -7.43 -5.76 2.17
N LYS A 5 -7.73 -6.66 3.11
CA LYS A 5 -7.96 -6.34 4.53
C LYS A 5 -7.07 -7.19 5.43
N LYS A 6 -6.55 -6.60 6.49
CA LYS A 6 -5.75 -7.27 7.52
C LYS A 6 -6.00 -6.61 8.87
N ASN A 7 -6.35 -7.40 9.89
CA ASN A 7 -6.59 -6.90 11.25
C ASN A 7 -7.53 -5.67 11.31
N GLY A 8 -8.61 -5.68 10.50
CA GLY A 8 -9.57 -4.57 10.40
C GLY A 8 -9.11 -3.36 9.59
N LYS A 9 -7.89 -3.36 9.05
CA LYS A 9 -7.32 -2.29 8.21
C LYS A 9 -7.30 -2.68 6.74
N TYR A 10 -7.32 -1.69 5.87
CA TYR A 10 -7.27 -1.80 4.42
C TYR A 10 -5.87 -1.51 3.89
N LEU A 11 -5.49 -2.20 2.82
CA LEU A 11 -4.24 -1.92 2.12
C LEU A 11 -4.36 -0.60 1.35
N ALA A 12 -3.44 0.32 1.56
CA ALA A 12 -3.30 1.57 0.81
C ALA A 12 -1.91 1.66 0.18
N TYR A 13 -1.74 2.58 -0.76
CA TYR A 13 -0.45 2.90 -1.37
C TYR A 13 -0.25 4.41 -1.37
N LYS A 14 0.88 4.86 -0.84
CA LYS A 14 1.29 6.26 -0.92
C LYS A 14 2.45 6.35 -1.89
N LYS A 15 2.32 7.25 -2.87
CA LYS A 15 3.43 7.71 -3.71
C LYS A 15 3.85 9.06 -3.15
N ILE A 16 5.13 9.22 -2.83
CA ILE A 16 5.69 10.54 -2.53
C ILE A 16 6.42 10.96 -3.80
N ASP A 17 5.80 11.85 -4.57
CA ASP A 17 6.49 12.50 -5.69
C ASP A 17 7.35 13.62 -5.09
N ASP A 18 8.66 13.51 -5.33
CA ASP A 18 9.68 14.41 -4.82
C ASP A 18 9.69 15.70 -5.65
N ASP A 19 8.62 16.49 -5.51
CA ASP A 19 8.52 17.87 -6.05
C ASP A 19 8.83 18.90 -4.94
N TYR A 20 9.71 18.55 -3.99
CA TYR A 20 10.21 19.51 -3.01
C TYR A 20 11.47 20.20 -3.56
N GLU A 21 11.24 21.43 -4.01
CA GLU A 21 12.21 22.49 -4.23
C GLU A 21 13.39 22.39 -3.26
N TYR A 22 14.59 22.47 -3.84
CA TYR A 22 15.87 22.77 -3.19
C TYR A 22 15.71 23.52 -1.85
N SER A 23 15.74 22.78 -0.76
CA SER A 23 15.98 23.36 0.56
C SER A 23 16.93 22.45 1.32
N ASP A 24 18.18 22.89 1.32
CA ASP A 24 19.28 22.52 2.18
C ASP A 24 19.75 21.05 2.21
N LEU A 25 20.92 20.88 1.59
CA LEU A 25 21.85 19.77 1.80
C LEU A 25 22.07 19.53 3.31
N SER A 26 21.43 18.50 3.85
CA SER A 26 21.96 17.75 4.99
C SER A 26 21.91 16.27 4.62
N GLU A 27 23.01 15.57 4.88
CA GLU A 27 23.28 14.18 4.49
C GLU A 27 22.26 13.18 5.09
N VAL A 28 21.08 13.08 4.48
CA VAL A 28 20.11 12.05 4.81
C VAL A 28 19.63 11.47 3.49
N THR A 29 20.09 10.25 3.22
CA THR A 29 19.48 9.28 2.29
C THR A 29 18.09 9.69 1.84
N ALA A 30 17.93 10.05 0.56
CA ALA A 30 16.61 10.12 -0.06
C ALA A 30 16.06 8.69 -0.09
N ILE A 31 15.42 8.28 1.01
CA ILE A 31 14.71 7.00 1.11
C ILE A 31 13.44 7.20 0.31
N ASP A 32 13.27 6.45 -0.79
CA ASP A 32 11.98 6.33 -1.45
C ASP A 32 10.94 5.86 -0.40
N GLN A 33 10.10 6.79 0.05
CA GLN A 33 9.05 6.53 1.04
C GLN A 33 7.75 6.05 0.37
N SER A 34 7.77 5.80 -0.94
CA SER A 34 6.63 5.22 -1.65
C SER A 34 6.42 3.78 -1.22
N GLY A 35 5.22 3.44 -0.77
CA GLY A 35 5.03 2.16 -0.11
C GLY A 35 3.59 1.78 0.15
N TYR A 36 3.41 0.47 0.33
CA TYR A 36 2.16 -0.09 0.83
C TYR A 36 2.09 0.05 2.34
N TYR A 37 0.92 0.40 2.86
CA TYR A 37 0.66 0.47 4.29
C TYR A 37 -0.77 0.03 4.60
N TRP A 38 -1.02 -0.29 5.88
CA TRP A 38 -2.35 -0.68 6.36
C TRP A 38 -3.02 0.50 7.07
N THR A 39 -4.15 0.97 6.55
CA THR A 39 -4.91 2.11 7.07
C THR A 39 -6.29 1.67 7.57
N SER A 40 -6.85 2.39 8.55
CA SER A 40 -8.25 2.17 8.96
C SER A 40 -9.25 2.91 8.06
N ASP A 41 -8.76 3.82 7.22
CA ASP A 41 -9.57 4.61 6.31
C ASP A 41 -9.86 3.83 5.02
N TYR A 42 -11.13 3.52 4.78
CA TYR A 42 -11.57 2.80 3.60
C TYR A 42 -11.44 3.64 2.32
N GLU A 43 -11.55 4.97 2.40
CA GLU A 43 -11.49 5.83 1.21
C GLU A 43 -10.08 5.84 0.60
N GLN A 44 -9.05 5.60 1.42
CA GLN A 44 -7.66 5.46 0.99
C GLN A 44 -7.31 4.05 0.52
N ALA A 45 -8.23 3.10 0.59
CA ALA A 45 -7.97 1.72 0.22
C ALA A 45 -7.62 1.59 -1.27
N LYS A 46 -6.65 0.71 -1.56
CA LYS A 46 -6.38 0.27 -2.92
C LYS A 46 -7.52 -0.64 -3.38
N TYR A 47 -8.25 -0.17 -4.39
CA TYR A 47 -9.26 -0.96 -5.06
C TYR A 47 -8.66 -1.83 -6.17
N PHE A 48 -9.19 -3.04 -6.29
CA PHE A 48 -8.88 -3.99 -7.34
C PHE A 48 -10.11 -4.16 -8.24
N MET A 49 -9.89 -4.36 -9.54
CA MET A 49 -11.00 -4.48 -10.49
C MET A 49 -11.64 -5.88 -10.42
N SER A 50 -10.84 -6.91 -10.13
CA SER A 50 -11.28 -8.30 -10.02
C SER A 50 -10.54 -9.05 -8.90
N LYS A 51 -11.05 -10.24 -8.54
CA LYS A 51 -10.35 -11.14 -7.62
C LYS A 51 -9.05 -11.67 -8.22
N ASP A 52 -9.01 -11.84 -9.54
CA ASP A 52 -7.81 -12.29 -10.26
C ASP A 52 -6.70 -11.24 -10.18
N ASP A 53 -7.04 -9.94 -10.25
CA ASP A 53 -6.06 -8.86 -10.05
C ASP A 53 -5.45 -8.91 -8.64
N VAL A 54 -6.26 -9.21 -7.62
CA VAL A 54 -5.75 -9.40 -6.25
C VAL A 54 -4.83 -10.61 -6.17
N ALA A 55 -5.22 -11.72 -6.79
CA ALA A 55 -4.42 -12.93 -6.82
C ALA A 55 -3.05 -12.65 -7.45
N PHE A 56 -3.02 -12.08 -8.66
CA PHE A 56 -1.79 -11.67 -9.34
C PHE A 56 -0.95 -10.70 -8.51
N PHE A 57 -1.59 -9.72 -7.88
CA PHE A 57 -0.91 -8.76 -7.01
C PHE A 57 -0.22 -9.45 -5.83
N MET A 58 -0.84 -10.46 -5.22
CA MET A 58 -0.35 -11.17 -4.05
C MET A 58 0.68 -12.27 -4.34
N VAL A 59 0.80 -12.76 -5.59
CA VAL A 59 1.71 -13.88 -5.96
C VAL A 59 3.15 -13.69 -5.46
N ARG A 60 3.66 -12.45 -5.45
CA ARG A 60 5.04 -12.13 -5.06
C ARG A 60 5.15 -11.41 -3.72
N LYS A 61 4.06 -11.34 -2.96
CA LYS A 61 3.99 -10.58 -1.70
C LYS A 61 4.24 -11.52 -0.53
N THR A 62 5.46 -11.49 -0.03
CA THR A 62 5.95 -12.36 1.06
C THR A 62 6.35 -11.55 2.28
N GLY A 63 6.29 -12.18 3.46
CA GLY A 63 6.73 -11.58 4.73
C GLY A 63 5.58 -11.13 5.63
N GLU A 64 5.93 -10.77 6.87
CA GLU A 64 4.97 -10.47 7.95
C GLU A 64 4.00 -9.36 7.59
N PHE A 65 4.41 -8.40 6.75
CA PHE A 65 3.53 -7.32 6.29
C PHE A 65 2.27 -7.86 5.60
N TRP A 66 2.40 -8.89 4.76
CA TRP A 66 1.32 -9.47 3.95
C TRP A 66 0.60 -10.63 4.63
N GLN A 67 1.22 -11.23 5.65
CA GLN A 67 0.65 -12.37 6.36
C GLN A 67 -0.70 -12.00 7.00
N GLY A 68 -1.72 -12.85 6.78
CA GLY A 68 -3.08 -12.63 7.29
C GLY A 68 -3.91 -11.63 6.48
N ALA A 69 -3.39 -11.12 5.36
CA ALA A 69 -4.20 -10.35 4.42
C ALA A 69 -5.24 -11.24 3.74
N VAL A 70 -6.49 -10.77 3.70
CA VAL A 70 -7.61 -11.46 3.06
C VAL A 70 -8.27 -10.53 2.04
N VAL A 71 -8.90 -11.14 1.02
CA VAL A 71 -9.69 -10.40 0.04
C VAL A 71 -11.07 -10.12 0.63
N ALA A 72 -11.49 -8.86 0.62
CA ALA A 72 -12.82 -8.43 1.06
C ALA A 72 -13.58 -7.81 -0.12
N ASN A 73 -14.89 -8.08 -0.16
CA ASN A 73 -15.85 -7.43 -1.05
C ASN A 73 -16.69 -6.49 -0.17
N GLU A 74 -16.54 -5.19 -0.37
CA GLU A 74 -17.26 -4.14 0.37
C GLU A 74 -18.12 -3.29 -0.57
#